data_AF-A0AAW6Y051-F1
#
_entry.id   AF-A0AAW6Y051-F1
#
_cell.length_a   1.000
_cell.length_b   1.000
_cell.length_c   1.000
_cell.angle_alpha   90.00
_cell.angle_beta   90.00
_cell.angle_gamma   90.00
#
_symmetry.space_group_name_H-M   'P 1'
#
loop_
_entity.id
_entity.type
_entity.pdbx_description
1 polymer ?
#
loop_
_entity_poly.entity_id
_entity_poly.type
_entity_poly.pdbx_seq_one_letter_code
_entity_poly.pdbx_strand_id
1 'polypeptide(L)'
;AATPQIALGPLDGRYRKATAPLVNFLSEAALNRARVHVEVEWLIYLTDNGFLPGAPKLTEAERDYLRAVVTDFDSDTVAELKKTENVTKH
;
A
#
# COMPACT_ATOMS: atom_id res chain seq x y z
N ALA A 1 19.60 8.85 -17.11
CA ALA A 1 19.40 9.84 -16.04
C ALA A 1 20.74 10.13 -15.37
N ALA A 2 20.89 11.28 -14.71
CA ALA A 2 22.12 11.60 -13.98
C ALA A 2 22.43 10.53 -12.91
N THR A 3 23.70 10.21 -12.71
CA THR A 3 24.18 9.29 -11.68
C THR A 3 25.19 10.03 -10.81
N PRO A 4 24.95 10.17 -9.49
CA PRO A 4 23.81 9.67 -8.73
C PRO A 4 22.49 10.35 -9.10
N GLN A 5 21.38 9.72 -8.76
CA GLN A 5 20.04 10.21 -9.06
C GLN A 5 19.81 11.54 -8.33
N ILE A 6 19.65 12.61 -9.10
CA ILE A 6 19.50 13.97 -8.57
C ILE A 6 18.01 14.22 -8.30
N ALA A 7 17.66 14.57 -7.06
CA ALA A 7 16.30 14.94 -6.71
C ALA A 7 15.84 16.16 -7.52
N LEU A 8 14.65 16.07 -8.13
CA LEU A 8 14.08 17.16 -8.90
C LEU A 8 13.54 18.29 -7.99
N GLY A 9 12.91 17.91 -6.87
CA GLY A 9 12.31 18.83 -5.90
C GLY A 9 13.17 19.01 -4.65
N PRO A 10 13.07 20.17 -3.96
CA PRO A 10 13.87 20.44 -2.77
C PRO A 10 13.45 19.60 -1.55
N LEU A 11 12.22 19.08 -1.52
CA LEU A 11 11.71 18.22 -0.44
C LEU A 11 12.41 16.86 -0.40
N ASP A 12 12.76 16.31 -1.56
CA ASP A 12 13.50 15.05 -1.67
C ASP A 12 15.02 15.23 -1.69
N GLY A 13 15.50 16.48 -1.76
CA GLY A 13 16.91 16.86 -1.72
C GLY A 13 17.26 17.69 -0.49
N ARG A 14 17.41 19.01 -0.68
CA ARG A 14 17.88 19.97 0.33
C ARG A 14 17.18 19.84 1.69
N TYR A 15 15.87 19.59 1.69
CA TYR A 15 15.05 19.53 2.89
C TYR A 15 14.73 18.11 3.34
N ARG A 16 15.40 17.09 2.79
CA ARG A 16 15.13 15.68 3.08
C ARG A 16 15.18 15.35 4.57
N LYS A 17 16.10 15.96 5.31
CA LYS A 17 16.21 15.77 6.77
C LYS A 17 14.94 16.17 7.51
N ALA A 18 14.25 17.22 7.05
CA ALA A 18 13.00 17.69 7.66
C ALA A 18 11.78 16.90 7.18
N THR A 19 11.81 16.39 5.94
CA THR A 19 10.66 15.71 5.31
C THR A 19 10.70 14.19 5.41
N ALA A 20 11.82 13.57 5.80
CA ALA A 20 11.98 12.13 5.87
C ALA A 20 10.85 11.41 6.64
N PRO A 21 10.33 11.91 7.78
CA PRO A 21 9.20 11.26 8.46
C PRO A 21 7.90 11.23 7.63
N LEU A 22 7.70 12.20 6.73
CA LEU A 22 6.50 12.29 5.90
C LEU A 22 6.44 11.21 4.82
N VAL A 23 7.56 10.58 4.49
CA VAL A 23 7.63 9.51 3.46
C VAL A 23 6.72 8.35 3.80
N ASN A 24 6.54 8.08 5.10
CA ASN A 24 5.65 7.02 5.56
C ASN A 24 4.16 7.31 5.33
N PHE A 25 3.81 8.52 4.87
CA PHE A 25 2.43 8.97 4.65
C PHE A 25 2.19 9.56 3.25
N LEU A 26 3.19 10.24 2.67
CA LEU A 26 3.07 11.04 1.44
C LEU A 26 3.95 10.53 0.29
N SER A 27 4.42 9.29 0.38
CA SER A 27 5.08 8.62 -0.75
C SER A 27 4.09 7.74 -1.52
N GLU A 28 4.46 7.38 -2.74
CA GLU A 28 3.72 6.39 -3.54
C GLU A 28 3.59 5.04 -2.80
N ALA A 29 4.65 4.58 -2.14
CA ALA A 29 4.60 3.37 -1.32
C ALA A 29 3.62 3.50 -0.15
N ALA A 30 3.57 4.67 0.51
CA ALA A 30 2.61 4.93 1.57
C ALA A 30 1.17 4.98 1.06
N LEU A 31 0.95 5.60 -0.11
CA LEU A 31 -0.35 5.62 -0.78
C LEU A 31 -0.80 4.19 -1.13
N ASN A 32 0.08 3.38 -1.70
CA ASN A 32 -0.22 1.99 -2.05
C ASN A 32 -0.56 1.16 -0.81
N ARG A 33 0.22 1.27 0.27
CA ARG A 33 -0.11 0.63 1.55
C ARG A 33 -1.49 1.06 2.08
N ALA A 34 -1.81 2.35 2.00
CA ALA A 34 -3.11 2.87 2.41
C ALA A 34 -4.26 2.37 1.52
N ARG A 35 -4.05 2.26 0.20
CA ARG A 35 -5.03 1.67 -0.73
C ARG A 35 -5.30 0.20 -0.37
N VAL A 36 -4.26 -0.60 -0.20
CA VAL A 36 -4.39 -2.01 0.20
C VAL A 36 -5.14 -2.14 1.53
N HIS A 37 -4.85 -1.26 2.50
CA HIS A 37 -5.58 -1.23 3.77
C HIS A 37 -7.09 -1.02 3.58
N VAL A 38 -7.47 -0.02 2.77
CA VAL A 38 -8.89 0.26 2.50
C VAL A 38 -9.57 -0.92 1.80
N GLU A 39 -8.92 -1.52 0.80
CA GLU A 39 -9.47 -2.68 0.08
C GLU A 39 -9.67 -3.90 1.00
N VAL A 40 -8.70 -4.16 1.90
CA VAL A 40 -8.80 -5.24 2.89
C VAL A 40 -9.97 -5.01 3.85
N GLU A 41 -10.04 -3.84 4.49
CA GLU A 41 -11.13 -3.56 5.43
C GLU A 41 -12.49 -3.48 4.73
N TRP A 42 -12.52 -3.04 3.47
CA TRP A 42 -13.75 -3.04 2.68
C TRP A 42 -14.24 -4.46 2.37
N LEU A 43 -13.35 -5.38 2.00
CA LEU A 43 -13.70 -6.79 1.81
C LEU A 43 -14.23 -7.42 3.11
N ILE A 44 -13.56 -7.18 4.24
CA ILE A 44 -14.01 -7.66 5.55
C ILE A 44 -15.42 -7.10 5.86
N TYR A 45 -15.62 -5.79 5.69
CA TYR A 45 -16.92 -5.16 5.91
C TYR A 45 -18.03 -5.77 5.04
N LEU A 46 -17.76 -6.00 3.74
CA LEU A 46 -18.73 -6.58 2.81
C LEU A 46 -19.13 -8.01 3.20
N THR A 47 -18.16 -8.83 3.61
CA THR A 47 -18.38 -10.23 3.99
C THR A 47 -19.09 -10.35 5.34
N ASP A 48 -18.73 -9.53 6.33
CA ASP A 48 -19.36 -9.55 7.66
C ASP A 48 -20.83 -9.16 7.62
N ASN A 49 -21.18 -8.19 6.77
CA ASN A 49 -22.54 -7.68 6.63
C ASN A 49 -23.38 -8.42 5.59
N GLY A 50 -22.82 -9.46 4.93
CA GLY A 50 -23.57 -10.27 3.96
C GLY A 50 -23.98 -9.52 2.71
N PHE A 51 -23.25 -8.45 2.34
CA PHE A 51 -23.51 -7.70 1.11
C PHE A 51 -23.11 -8.47 -0.16
N LEU A 52 -22.36 -9.55 -0.02
CA LEU A 52 -21.91 -10.43 -1.11
C LEU A 52 -22.64 -11.79 -1.04
N PRO A 53 -23.68 -12.01 -1.84
CA PRO A 53 -24.41 -13.28 -1.84
C PRO A 53 -23.49 -14.46 -2.14
N GLY A 54 -23.49 -15.47 -1.26
CA GLY A 54 -22.66 -16.67 -1.41
C GLY A 54 -21.21 -16.52 -0.92
N ALA A 55 -20.78 -15.33 -0.48
CA ALA A 55 -19.48 -15.16 0.15
C ALA A 55 -19.49 -15.75 1.58
N PRO A 56 -18.38 -16.39 2.02
CA PRO A 56 -18.26 -16.85 3.39
C PRO A 56 -18.10 -15.68 4.35
N LYS A 57 -18.47 -15.89 5.61
CA LYS A 57 -17.99 -15.04 6.70
C LYS A 57 -16.56 -15.42 7.01
N LEU A 58 -15.70 -14.42 7.13
CA LEU A 58 -14.30 -14.64 7.48
C LEU A 58 -14.19 -15.02 8.96
N THR A 59 -13.28 -15.93 9.26
CA THR A 59 -12.81 -16.22 10.61
C THR A 59 -11.85 -15.12 11.08
N GLU A 60 -11.55 -15.07 12.38
CA GLU A 60 -10.57 -14.09 12.88
C GLU A 60 -9.18 -14.33 12.28
N ALA A 61 -8.77 -15.59 12.14
CA ALA A 61 -7.49 -15.95 11.54
C ALA A 61 -7.39 -15.49 10.07
N GLU A 62 -8.48 -15.58 9.30
CA GLU A 62 -8.52 -15.07 7.92
C GLU A 62 -8.48 -13.54 7.88
N ARG A 63 -9.15 -12.85 8.82
CA ARG A 63 -9.04 -11.39 8.95
C ARG A 63 -7.63 -10.94 9.29
N ASP A 64 -6.99 -11.61 10.25
CA ASP A 64 -5.62 -11.33 10.66
C ASP A 64 -4.64 -11.57 9.50
N TYR A 65 -4.84 -12.65 8.73
CA TYR A 65 -4.07 -12.91 7.52
C TYR A 65 -4.22 -11.78 6.50
N LEU A 66 -5.43 -11.30 6.23
CA LEU A 66 -5.66 -10.20 5.28
C LEU A 66 -5.03 -8.89 5.77
N ARG A 67 -5.14 -8.60 7.07
CA ARG A 67 -4.54 -7.40 7.68
C ARG A 67 -3.01 -7.46 7.68
N ALA A 68 -2.44 -8.65 7.80
CA ALA A 68 -0.98 -8.84 7.73
C ALA A 68 -0.39 -8.36 6.40
N VAL A 69 -1.14 -8.47 5.29
CA VAL A 69 -0.73 -7.92 3.98
C VAL A 69 -0.43 -6.41 4.05
N VAL A 70 -1.08 -5.69 4.96
CA VAL A 70 -0.86 -4.25 5.17
C VAL A 70 0.29 -3.99 6.14
N THR A 71 0.37 -4.76 7.24
CA THR A 71 1.39 -4.54 8.27
C THR A 71 2.78 -4.96 7.82
N ASP A 72 2.84 -5.99 6.98
CA ASP A 72 4.08 -6.57 6.47
C ASP A 72 4.47 -5.96 5.11
N PHE A 73 3.83 -4.85 4.74
CA PHE A 73 4.05 -4.15 3.48
C PHE A 73 5.46 -3.59 3.39
N ASP A 74 6.30 -4.22 2.56
CA ASP A 74 7.73 -3.98 2.47
C ASP A 74 8.18 -3.60 1.05
N SER A 75 9.50 -3.52 0.84
CA SER A 75 10.06 -3.19 -0.47
C SER A 75 9.74 -4.21 -1.56
N ASP A 76 9.59 -5.48 -1.18
CA ASP A 76 9.33 -6.57 -2.12
C ASP A 76 7.87 -6.47 -2.61
N THR A 77 6.95 -6.18 -1.69
CA THR A 77 5.54 -5.90 -1.99
C THR A 77 5.38 -4.68 -2.90
N VAL A 78 6.14 -3.61 -2.65
CA VAL A 78 6.18 -2.43 -3.53
C VAL A 78 6.66 -2.78 -4.94
N ALA A 79 7.70 -3.62 -5.04
CA ALA A 79 8.24 -4.03 -6.32
C ALA A 79 7.27 -4.93 -7.10
N GLU A 80 6.54 -5.81 -6.41
CA GLU A 80 5.48 -6.63 -7.00
C GLU A 80 4.33 -5.77 -7.55
N LEU A 81 3.79 -4.86 -6.74
CA LEU A 81 2.72 -3.95 -7.16
C LEU A 81 3.11 -3.17 -8.41
N LYS A 82 4.35 -2.67 -8.46
CA LYS A 82 4.87 -1.95 -9.62
C LYS A 82 4.92 -2.81 -10.88
N LYS A 83 5.19 -4.13 -10.77
CA LYS A 83 5.15 -5.04 -11.92
C LYS A 83 3.73 -5.19 -12.45
N THR A 84 2.75 -5.32 -11.56
CA THR A 84 1.32 -5.39 -11.93
C THR A 84 0.87 -4.09 -12.58
N GLU A 85 1.18 -2.94 -11.98
CA GLU A 85 0.86 -1.61 -12.51
C GLU A 85 1.45 -1.38 -13.90
N ASN A 86 2.66 -1.90 -14.17
CA ASN A 86 3.26 -1.78 -15.50
C ASN A 86 2.43 -2.46 -16.60
N VAL A 87 1.63 -3.47 -16.24
CA VAL A 87 0.72 -4.18 -17.15
C VAL A 87 -0.65 -3.50 -17.17
N THR A 88 -1.24 -3.23 -16.01
CA THR A 88 -2.60 -2.65 -15.88
C THR A 88 -2.66 -1.19 -16.29
N LYS A 89 -1.54 -0.46 -16.18
CA LYS A 89 -1.44 1.01 -16.29
C LYS A 89 -2.39 1.75 -15.35
N HIS A 90 -2.67 1.13 -14.21
CA HIS A 90 -3.58 1.58 -13.16
C HIS A 90 -3.21 0.91 -11.82
#